data_AF-A0A1C8XRI7-F1
#
_entry.id   AF-A0A1C8XRI7-F1
#
_cell.length_a   1.000
_cell.length_b   1.000
_cell.length_c   1.000
_cell.angle_alpha   90.00
_cell.angle_beta   90.00
_cell.angle_gamma   90.00
#
_symmetry.space_group_name_H-M   'P 1'
#
loop_
_entity.id
_entity.type
_entity.pdbx_description
1 polymer ?
#
loop_
_entity_poly.entity_id
_entity_poly.type
_entity_poly.pdbx_seq_one_letter_code
_entity_poly.pdbx_strand_id
1 'polypeptide(L)'
;MGPGLYVIWNTAMKKFYVGQSNNVTARLSSHWNELKIKRHECKLMQEHWNSIGSQHFKFISLDIDEKWENEEKRKDAELELIHLNDSVVYNILTSVKGQKHKLTMKKAYKTTLLFFPTQKV
;
A
#
# COMPACT_ATOMS: atom_id res chain seq x y z
N MET A 1 -2.16 -0.31 -18.37
CA MET A 1 -2.25 0.62 -17.22
C MET A 1 -0.84 0.96 -16.79
N GLY A 2 -0.60 2.22 -16.42
CA GLY A 2 0.73 2.80 -16.28
C GLY A 2 1.25 2.86 -14.83
N PRO A 3 2.27 3.71 -14.60
CA PRO A 3 2.93 3.82 -13.31
C PRO A 3 2.05 4.51 -12.27
N GLY A 4 2.23 4.16 -11.00
CA GLY A 4 1.44 4.77 -9.94
C GLY A 4 1.58 4.12 -8.57
N LEU A 5 0.63 4.48 -7.71
CA LEU A 5 0.49 4.04 -6.33
C LEU A 5 -0.79 3.21 -6.16
N TYR A 6 -0.78 2.28 -5.22
CA TYR A 6 -1.92 1.45 -4.89
C TYR A 6 -1.96 1.08 -3.42
N VAL A 7 -3.11 0.57 -3.00
CA VAL A 7 -3.27 -0.05 -1.68
C VAL A 7 -4.01 -1.38 -1.75
N ILE A 8 -3.70 -2.25 -0.79
CA ILE A 8 -4.48 -3.44 -0.47
C ILE A 8 -5.08 -3.24 0.92
N TRP A 9 -6.37 -2.96 0.98
CA TRP A 9 -7.06 -2.61 2.22
C TRP A 9 -7.78 -3.82 2.83
N ASN A 10 -7.40 -4.17 4.06
CA ASN A 10 -8.16 -5.08 4.92
C ASN A 10 -9.25 -4.28 5.66
N THR A 11 -10.48 -4.42 5.18
CA THR A 11 -11.66 -3.71 5.68
C THR A 11 -12.08 -4.11 7.09
N ALA A 12 -11.77 -5.35 7.53
CA ALA A 12 -12.11 -5.85 8.85
C ALA A 12 -11.15 -5.32 9.92
N MET A 13 -9.84 -5.35 9.64
CA MET A 13 -8.80 -4.90 10.58
C MET A 13 -8.49 -3.41 10.49
N LYS A 14 -9.07 -2.71 9.51
CA LYS A 14 -8.77 -1.31 9.19
C LYS A 14 -7.27 -1.05 8.94
N LYS A 15 -6.58 -2.04 8.38
CA LYS A 15 -5.16 -1.97 8.00
C LYS A 15 -5.00 -2.03 6.49
N PHE A 16 -3.94 -1.43 5.95
CA PHE A 16 -3.67 -1.48 4.52
C PHE A 16 -2.18 -1.64 4.20
N TYR A 17 -1.90 -2.26 3.07
CA TYR A 17 -0.57 -2.30 2.47
C TYR A 17 -0.50 -1.21 1.41
N VAL A 18 0.57 -0.43 1.40
CA VAL A 18 0.85 0.57 0.38
C VAL A 18 1.90 0.02 -0.56
N GLY A 19 1.71 0.23 -1.86
CA GLY A 19 2.67 -0.19 -2.85
C GLY A 19 2.79 0.79 -4.02
N GLN A 20 3.93 0.77 -4.70
CA GLN A 20 4.12 1.43 -6.00
C GLN A 20 4.48 0.45 -7.12
N SER A 21 4.22 0.82 -8.38
CA SER A 21 4.68 0.05 -9.53
C SER A 21 4.75 0.89 -10.81
N ASN A 22 5.55 0.43 -11.79
CA ASN A 22 5.45 0.85 -13.20
C ASN A 22 4.13 0.36 -13.84
N ASN A 23 3.59 -0.78 -13.38
CA ASN A 23 2.32 -1.30 -13.86
C ASN A 23 1.45 -1.74 -12.69
N VAL A 24 0.67 -0.79 -12.17
CA VAL A 24 -0.14 -0.99 -10.95
C VAL A 24 -1.10 -2.17 -11.08
N THR A 25 -1.72 -2.36 -12.25
CA THR A 25 -2.72 -3.41 -12.46
C THR A 25 -2.11 -4.80 -12.48
N ALA A 26 -0.97 -4.95 -13.17
CA ALA A 26 -0.22 -6.19 -13.14
C ALA A 26 0.24 -6.52 -11.72
N ARG A 27 0.70 -5.49 -10.97
CA ARG A 27 1.18 -5.68 -9.60
C ARG A 27 0.06 -6.06 -8.63
N LEU A 28 -1.11 -5.41 -8.69
CA LEU A 28 -2.28 -5.78 -7.88
C LEU A 28 -2.76 -7.21 -8.19
N SER A 29 -2.76 -7.60 -9.47
CA SER A 29 -3.08 -8.98 -9.87
C SER A 29 -2.06 -9.99 -9.31
N SER A 30 -0.77 -9.65 -9.30
CA SER A 30 0.29 -10.47 -8.69
C SER A 30 0.05 -10.67 -7.21
N HIS A 31 -0.20 -9.59 -6.46
CA HIS A 31 -0.49 -9.67 -5.02
C HIS A 31 -1.72 -10.53 -4.72
N TRP A 32 -2.80 -10.38 -5.51
CA TRP A 32 -3.98 -11.24 -5.37
C TRP A 32 -3.63 -12.72 -5.52
N ASN A 33 -2.89 -13.06 -6.57
CA ASN A 33 -2.48 -14.44 -6.83
C ASN A 33 -1.54 -14.97 -5.74
N GLU A 34 -0.56 -14.17 -5.31
CA GLU A 34 0.37 -14.51 -4.23
C GLU A 34 -0.36 -14.80 -2.91
N LEU A 35 -1.33 -13.96 -2.55
CA LEU A 35 -2.17 -14.17 -1.36
C LEU A 35 -3.00 -15.46 -1.48
N LYS A 36 -3.60 -15.69 -2.65
CA LYS A 36 -4.39 -16.89 -2.94
C LYS A 36 -3.56 -18.18 -2.81
N ILE A 37 -2.31 -18.16 -3.28
CA ILE A 37 -1.41 -19.32 -3.26
C ILE A 37 -0.49 -19.34 -2.02
N LYS A 38 -0.76 -18.50 -1.01
CA LYS A 38 -0.04 -18.44 0.27
C LYS A 38 1.46 -18.10 0.16
N ARG A 39 1.84 -17.28 -0.82
CA ARG A 39 3.23 -16.89 -1.10
C ARG A 39 3.49 -15.39 -1.01
N HIS A 40 2.57 -14.63 -0.43
CA HIS A 40 2.75 -13.20 -0.29
C HIS A 40 3.94 -12.86 0.63
N GLU A 41 4.67 -11.80 0.28
CA GLU A 41 5.87 -11.33 0.99
C GLU A 41 5.55 -10.81 2.40
N CYS A 42 4.49 -10.02 2.54
CA CYS A 42 4.00 -9.54 3.84
C CYS A 42 3.27 -10.68 4.57
N LYS A 43 3.98 -11.31 5.53
CA LYS A 43 3.47 -12.45 6.31
C LYS A 43 2.24 -12.09 7.13
N LEU A 44 2.24 -10.93 7.79
CA LEU A 44 1.09 -10.48 8.58
C LEU A 44 -0.17 -10.30 7.72
N MET A 45 -0.03 -9.73 6.51
CA MET A 45 -1.16 -9.62 5.58
C MET A 45 -1.63 -10.99 5.08
N GLN A 46 -0.69 -11.91 4.81
CA GLN A 46 -1.01 -13.29 4.42
C GLN A 46 -1.75 -14.06 5.52
N GLU A 47 -1.36 -13.91 6.77
CA GLU A 47 -2.02 -14.51 7.94
C GLU A 47 -3.45 -13.99 8.07
N HIS A 48 -3.64 -12.68 8.00
CA HIS A 48 -4.97 -12.09 8.01
C HIS A 48 -5.80 -12.59 6.83
N TRP A 49 -5.26 -12.63 5.62
CA TRP A 49 -5.94 -13.17 4.43
C TRP A 49 -6.42 -14.61 4.65
N ASN A 50 -5.57 -15.46 5.23
CA ASN A 50 -5.93 -16.84 5.54
C ASN A 50 -7.01 -16.95 6.62
N SER A 51 -7.05 -16.02 7.57
CA SER A 51 -7.96 -16.04 8.71
C SER A 51 -9.36 -15.50 8.38
N ILE A 52 -9.45 -14.35 7.71
CA ILE A 52 -10.74 -13.69 7.45
C ILE A 52 -11.26 -13.91 6.03
N GLY A 53 -10.40 -14.32 5.09
CA GLY A 53 -10.77 -14.55 3.71
C GLY A 53 -10.70 -13.30 2.82
N SER A 54 -10.72 -13.53 1.51
CA SER A 54 -10.47 -12.53 0.48
C SER A 54 -11.55 -11.45 0.37
N GLN A 55 -12.79 -11.73 0.79
CA GLN A 55 -13.92 -10.80 0.72
C GLN A 55 -13.71 -9.52 1.54
N HIS A 56 -12.84 -9.58 2.55
CA HIS A 56 -12.48 -8.42 3.38
C HIS A 56 -11.32 -7.59 2.82
N PHE A 57 -10.75 -7.98 1.68
CA PHE A 57 -9.63 -7.28 1.05
C PHE A 57 -10.07 -6.55 -0.21
N LYS A 58 -9.62 -5.30 -0.35
CA LYS A 58 -9.87 -4.46 -1.53
C LYS A 58 -8.53 -4.03 -2.15
N PHE A 59 -8.40 -4.25 -3.47
CA PHE A 59 -7.21 -3.92 -4.25
C PHE A 59 -7.53 -2.65 -5.04
N ILE A 60 -6.88 -1.55 -4.69
CA ILE A 60 -7.30 -0.21 -5.10
C ILE A 60 -6.11 0.53 -5.69
N SER A 61 -6.25 0.98 -6.94
CA SER A 61 -5.33 1.94 -7.54
C SER A 61 -5.61 3.32 -6.93
N LEU A 62 -4.59 3.96 -6.33
CA LEU A 62 -4.74 5.28 -5.72
C LEU A 62 -4.58 6.39 -6.76
N ASP A 63 -3.49 6.33 -7.52
CA ASP A 63 -3.10 7.39 -8.45
C ASP A 63 -2.20 6.77 -9.52
N ILE A 64 -2.68 6.74 -10.77
CA ILE A 64 -1.97 6.18 -11.94
C ILE A 64 -1.89 7.31 -12.96
N ASP A 65 -0.68 7.74 -13.28
CA ASP A 65 -0.44 8.94 -14.08
C ASP A 65 1.02 9.00 -14.55
N GLU A 66 1.29 9.64 -15.69
CA GLU A 66 2.64 9.81 -16.24
C GLU A 66 3.60 10.54 -15.29
N LYS A 67 3.08 11.38 -14.37
CA LYS A 67 3.89 12.02 -13.33
C LYS A 67 4.61 11.02 -12.44
N TRP A 68 4.18 9.76 -12.45
CA TRP A 68 4.76 8.65 -11.72
C TRP A 68 5.79 7.86 -12.51
N GLU A 69 6.17 8.22 -13.74
CA GLU A 69 7.19 7.46 -14.52
C GLU A 69 8.53 7.30 -13.77
N ASN A 70 8.95 8.32 -13.02
CA ASN A 70 10.16 8.27 -12.21
C ASN A 70 9.99 7.35 -10.98
N GLU A 71 10.82 6.30 -10.90
CA GLU A 71 10.75 5.30 -9.83
C GLU A 71 11.09 5.86 -8.44
N GLU A 72 12.10 6.73 -8.33
CA GLU A 72 12.50 7.35 -7.07
C GLU A 72 11.34 8.17 -6.49
N LYS A 73 10.69 8.98 -7.32
CA LYS A 73 9.50 9.75 -6.95
C LYS A 73 8.35 8.86 -6.47
N ARG A 74 8.15 7.69 -7.10
CA ARG A 74 7.13 6.72 -6.65
C ARG A 74 7.48 6.12 -5.28
N LYS A 75 8.74 5.73 -5.08
CA LYS A 75 9.24 5.18 -3.80
C LYS A 75 9.14 6.20 -2.68
N ASP A 76 9.49 7.45 -2.95
CA ASP A 76 9.35 8.56 -1.99
C ASP A 76 7.89 8.74 -1.55
N ALA A 77 6.96 8.72 -2.51
CA ALA A 77 5.53 8.86 -2.21
C ALA A 77 4.95 7.65 -1.45
N GLU A 78 5.37 6.43 -1.80
CA GLU A 78 5.06 5.21 -1.05
C GLU A 78 5.56 5.31 0.40
N LEU A 79 6.81 5.73 0.59
CA LEU A 79 7.41 5.89 1.92
C LEU A 79 6.69 6.98 2.74
N GLU A 80 6.31 8.09 2.12
CA GLU A 80 5.50 9.15 2.74
C GLU A 80 4.14 8.61 3.23
N LEU A 81 3.44 7.86 2.37
CA LEU A 81 2.17 7.23 2.69
C LEU A 81 2.31 6.25 3.87
N ILE A 82 3.37 5.45 3.89
CA ILE A 82 3.67 4.54 5.00
C ILE A 82 3.88 5.33 6.29
N HIS A 83 4.75 6.35 6.27
CA HIS A 83 5.08 7.13 7.47
C HIS A 83 3.91 7.89 8.07
N LEU A 84 3.00 8.47 7.27
CA LEU A 84 1.81 9.12 7.83
C LEU A 84 0.82 8.14 8.47
N ASN A 85 0.94 6.84 8.18
CA ASN A 85 -0.03 5.82 8.57
C ASN A 85 0.62 4.66 9.32
N ASP A 86 1.76 4.89 9.96
CA ASP A 86 2.62 3.88 10.61
C ASP A 86 1.85 2.93 11.55
N SER A 87 0.81 3.43 12.23
CA SER A 87 -0.02 2.64 13.15
C SER A 87 -0.98 1.64 12.48
N VAL A 88 -1.26 1.80 11.17
CA VAL A 88 -2.31 1.04 10.46
C VAL A 88 -1.82 0.40 9.15
N VAL A 89 -0.54 0.50 8.82
CA VAL A 89 0.04 -0.11 7.61
C VAL A 89 0.61 -1.51 7.85
N TYR A 90 0.55 -2.36 6.83
CA TYR A 90 1.19 -3.68 6.84
C TYR A 90 2.68 -3.63 6.48
N ASN A 91 3.12 -2.56 5.79
CA ASN A 91 4.50 -2.40 5.36
C ASN A 91 5.41 -2.33 6.60
N ILE A 92 6.37 -3.25 6.69
CA ILE A 92 7.40 -3.22 7.73
C ILE A 92 8.60 -2.47 7.16
N LEU A 93 8.83 -1.25 7.62
CA LEU A 93 10.07 -0.54 7.32
C LEU A 93 11.18 -1.18 8.15
N THR A 94 11.99 -2.04 7.53
CA THR A 94 13.20 -2.51 8.18
C THR A 94 14.11 -1.30 8.37
N SER A 95 14.32 -0.89 9.63
CA SER A 95 15.31 0.14 9.96
C SER A 95 16.69 -0.32 9.49
N VAL A 96 17.09 0.09 8.29
CA VAL A 96 18.48 -0.03 7.87
C VAL A 96 19.26 0.95 8.74
N LYS A 97 20.08 0.44 9.67
CA LYS A 97 21.02 1.26 10.44
C LYS A 97 21.81 2.14 9.45
N GLY A 98 21.52 3.45 9.41
CA GLY A 98 22.43 4.44 8.81
C GLY A 98 21.92 5.30 7.66
N GLN A 99 20.69 5.15 7.14
CA GLN A 99 20.22 6.05 6.06
C GLN A 99 19.21 7.08 6.59
N LYS A 100 19.68 8.32 6.79
CA LYS A 100 18.82 9.49 7.00
C LYS A 100 18.13 9.82 5.69
N HIS A 101 16.95 9.24 5.43
CA HIS A 101 16.12 9.71 4.32
C HIS A 101 15.56 11.09 4.69
N LYS A 102 15.95 12.12 3.94
CA LYS A 102 15.53 13.51 4.16
C LYS A 102 14.11 13.67 3.62
N LEU A 103 13.11 13.22 4.39
CA LEU A 103 11.69 13.37 4.02
C LEU A 103 11.35 14.86 3.88
N THR A 104 11.15 15.30 2.64
CA THR A 104 10.61 16.63 2.36
C THR A 104 9.09 16.47 2.29
N MET A 105 8.43 16.57 3.45
CA MET A 105 6.99 16.37 3.63
C MET A 105 6.18 17.19 2.61
N LYS A 106 5.46 16.53 1.69
CA LYS A 106 4.51 17.20 0.78
C LYS A 106 3.09 16.83 1.17
N LYS A 107 2.36 17.84 1.65
CA LYS A 107 1.01 17.86 2.25
C LYS A 107 -0.14 17.17 1.48
N ALA A 108 0.10 16.51 0.34
CA ALA A 108 -0.90 16.22 -0.69
C ALA A 108 -1.76 14.95 -0.48
N TYR A 109 -1.27 13.90 0.19
CA TYR A 109 -1.97 12.61 0.28
C TYR A 109 -2.81 12.42 1.55
N LYS A 110 -2.76 13.37 2.49
CA LYS A 110 -3.61 13.35 3.70
C LYS A 110 -5.10 13.33 3.35
N THR A 111 -5.49 13.91 2.21
CA THR A 111 -6.89 14.01 1.77
C THR A 111 -7.41 12.73 1.10
N THR A 112 -6.58 11.96 0.39
CA THR A 112 -7.02 10.78 -0.36
C THR A 112 -7.26 9.55 0.54
N LEU A 113 -6.51 9.41 1.64
CA LEU A 113 -6.71 8.30 2.60
C LEU A 113 -7.87 8.56 3.59
N LEU A 114 -8.35 9.80 3.72
CA LEU A 114 -9.56 10.12 4.51
C LEU A 114 -10.85 9.57 3.88
N PHE A 115 -10.77 9.04 2.64
CA PHE A 115 -11.91 8.52 1.88
C PHE A 115 -12.15 7.02 2.04
N PHE A 116 -11.33 6.27 2.79
CA PHE A 116 -11.70 4.90 3.18
C PHE A 116 -12.85 4.99 4.17
N PRO A 117 -14.07 4.56 3.80
CA PRO A 117 -15.23 4.81 4.63
C PRO A 117 -15.04 4.07 5.96
N THR A 118 -14.96 4.85 7.04
CA THR A 118 -15.56 4.47 8.30
C THR A 118 -17.05 4.27 8.01
N GLN A 119 -17.43 3.07 7.56
CA GLN A 119 -18.84 2.71 7.61
C GLN A 119 -19.24 2.79 9.08
N LYS A 120 -20.08 3.79 9.35
CA LYS A 120 -20.70 4.03 10.64
C LYS A 120 -21.38 2.74 11.10
N VAL A 121 -21.14 2.46 12.38
CA VAL A 121 -21.85 1.61 13.35
C VAL A 121 -23.16 1.01 12.85
#